data_AF-A0A955D6W0-F1
#
_entry.id   AF-A0A955D6W0-F1
#
_cell.length_a   1.000
_cell.length_b   1.000
_cell.length_c   1.000
_cell.angle_alpha   90.00
_cell.angle_beta   90.00
_cell.angle_gamma   90.00
#
_symmetry.space_group_name_H-M   'P 1'
#
loop_
_entity.id
_entity.type
_entity.pdbx_description
1 polymer ?
#
loop_
_entity_poly.entity_id
_entity_poly.type
_entity_poly.pdbx_seq_one_letter_code
_entity_poly.pdbx_strand_id
1 'polypeptide(L)' 'MLDGRQRHDWSIASAVMALVANIHRDPKRSRRLNPSDFDPFAKRQRPIPVGVSVLKDVFIDGKMPPIPKEAHG' A
#
# COMPACT_ATOMS: atom_id res chain seq x y z
N MET A 1 -22.69 -15.37 -4.77
CA MET A 1 -22.86 -14.68 -3.47
C MET A 1 -21.83 -15.11 -2.40
N LEU A 2 -21.02 -16.16 -2.61
CA LEU A 2 -20.00 -16.61 -1.64
C LEU A 2 -18.82 -15.63 -1.49
N ASP A 3 -18.32 -15.07 -2.60
CA ASP A 3 -17.17 -14.15 -2.59
C ASP A 3 -17.42 -12.85 -1.81
N GLY A 4 -18.65 -12.33 -1.84
CA GLY A 4 -19.01 -11.10 -1.14
C GLY A 4 -18.95 -11.27 0.38
N ARG A 5 -19.44 -12.42 0.88
CA ARG A 5 -19.37 -12.76 2.30
C ARG A 5 -17.94 -12.98 2.75
N GLN A 6 -17.15 -13.73 1.98
CA GLN A 6 -15.74 -13.96 2.29
C GLN A 6 -14.95 -12.65 2.36
N ARG A 7 -15.14 -11.73 1.39
CA ARG A 7 -14.48 -10.41 1.41
C ARG A 7 -14.90 -9.57 2.61
N HIS A 8 -16.18 -9.62 3.00
CA HIS A 8 -16.66 -8.91 4.18
C HIS A 8 -16.04 -9.46 5.47
N ASP A 9 -16.00 -10.79 5.62
CA ASP A 9 -15.40 -11.44 6.78
C ASP A 9 -13.91 -11.11 6.90
N TRP A 10 -13.17 -11.10 5.79
CA TRP A 10 -11.77 -10.68 5.75
C TRP A 10 -11.57 -9.19 6.02
N SER A 11 -12.50 -8.33 5.58
CA SER A 11 -12.47 -6.91 5.90
C SER A 11 -12.61 -6.67 7.41
N ILE A 12 -13.43 -7.45 8.11
CA ILE A 12 -13.57 -7.35 9.57
C ILE A 12 -12.33 -7.92 10.26
N ALA A 13 -11.90 -9.13 9.86
CA ALA A 13 -10.75 -9.80 10.46
C ALA A 13 -9.47 -8.96 10.37
N SER A 14 -9.23 -8.35 9.20
CA SER A 14 -8.06 -7.48 8.97
C SER A 14 -8.09 -6.21 9.81
N ALA A 15 -9.25 -5.60 10.04
CA ALA A 15 -9.40 -4.43 10.90
C ALA A 15 -9.06 -4.77 12.38
N VAL A 16 -9.54 -5.91 12.86
CA VAL A 16 -9.25 -6.39 14.23
C VAL A 16 -7.76 -6.72 14.38
N MET A 17 -7.17 -7.42 13.41
CA MET A 17 -5.73 -7.72 13.42
C MET A 17 -4.88 -6.44 13.45
N ALA A 18 -5.23 -5.44 12.64
CA ALA A 18 -4.52 -4.16 12.64
C ALA A 18 -4.63 -3.43 13.98
N LEU A 19 -5.79 -3.45 14.63
CA LEU A 19 -5.97 -2.87 15.96
C LEU A 19 -5.07 -3.55 17.00
N VAL A 20 -5.17 -4.87 17.12
CA VAL A 20 -4.40 -5.66 18.11
C VAL A 20 -2.89 -5.50 17.86
N ALA A 21 -2.46 -5.58 16.60
CA ALA A 21 -1.05 -5.46 16.25
C ALA A 21 -0.51 -4.06 16.58
N ASN A 22 -1.29 -2.99 16.33
CA ASN A 22 -0.87 -1.64 16.66
C ASN A 22 -0.84 -1.35 18.17
N ILE A 23 -1.75 -1.96 18.96
CA ILE A 23 -1.74 -1.84 20.43
C ILE A 23 -0.46 -2.43 21.01
N HIS A 24 -0.01 -3.59 20.51
CA HIS A 24 1.20 -4.26 20.98
C HIS A 24 2.49 -3.77 20.31
N ARG A 25 2.41 -2.82 19.38
CA ARG A 25 3.56 -2.31 18.61
C ARG A 25 4.32 -1.24 19.40
N ASP A 26 5.65 -1.31 19.40
CA ASP A 26 6.50 -0.17 19.78
C ASP A 26 6.46 0.92 18.67
N PRO A 27 5.93 2.12 18.95
CA PRO A 27 5.77 3.17 17.95
C PRO A 27 7.10 3.73 17.41
N LYS A 28 8.22 3.54 18.11
CA LYS A 28 9.54 4.03 17.68
C LYS A 28 10.27 3.06 16.76
N ARG A 29 9.92 1.77 16.80
CA ARG A 29 10.66 0.71 16.09
C ARG A 29 10.01 0.23 14.80
N SER A 30 8.70 0.33 14.71
CA SER A 30 7.94 -0.18 13.56
C SER A 30 7.08 0.92 12.94
N ARG A 31 6.59 0.71 11.72
CA ARG A 31 5.59 1.57 11.07
C ARG A 31 4.18 1.27 11.59
N ARG A 32 3.21 2.17 11.38
CA ARG A 32 1.80 1.87 11.66
C ARG A 32 1.32 0.76 10.70
N LEU A 33 0.57 -0.19 11.24
CA LEU A 33 0.02 -1.31 10.47
C LEU A 33 -1.42 -0.95 10.06
N ASN A 34 -1.74 -1.12 8.79
CA ASN A 34 -3.06 -0.84 8.24
C ASN A 34 -3.83 -2.17 8.05
N PRO A 35 -5.17 -2.15 8.02
CA PRO A 35 -5.96 -3.35 7.71
C PRO A 35 -5.55 -4.00 6.37
N SER A 36 -5.18 -3.20 5.37
CA SER A 36 -4.70 -3.67 4.07
C SER A 36 -3.39 -4.46 4.11
N ASP A 37 -2.64 -4.41 5.22
CA ASP A 37 -1.47 -5.26 5.41
C ASP A 37 -1.86 -6.73 5.67
N PHE A 38 -3.05 -6.96 6.25
CA PHE A 38 -3.55 -8.28 6.67
C PHE A 38 -4.62 -8.86 5.75
N ASP A 39 -5.32 -8.03 4.97
CA ASP A 39 -6.37 -8.48 4.06
C ASP A 39 -5.78 -9.11 2.77
N PRO A 40 -6.08 -10.39 2.46
CA PRO A 40 -5.66 -11.04 1.21
C PRO A 40 -6.23 -10.39 -0.06
N PHE A 41 -7.38 -9.73 0.05
CA PHE A 41 -8.06 -9.09 -1.08
C PHE A 41 -7.64 -7.63 -1.29
N ALA A 42 -6.80 -7.08 -0.41
CA ALA A 42 -6.32 -5.72 -0.53
C ALA A 42 -5.39 -5.56 -1.75
N LYS A 43 -5.70 -4.60 -2.62
CA LYS A 43 -4.83 -4.22 -3.73
C LYS A 43 -3.60 -3.49 -3.18
N ARG A 44 -2.46 -4.19 -3.12
CA ARG A 44 -1.17 -3.58 -2.79
C ARG A 44 -0.71 -2.72 -3.97
N GLN A 45 -0.51 -1.42 -3.73
CA GLN A 45 0.14 -0.55 -4.72
C GLN A 45 1.55 -1.07 -4.96
N ARG A 46 1.83 -1.49 -6.19
CA ARG A 46 3.17 -1.87 -6.59
C ARG A 46 3.96 -0.58 -6.85
N PRO A 47 5.20 -0.46 -6.35
CA PRO A 47 6.05 0.67 -6.71
C PRO A 47 6.17 0.73 -8.23
N ILE A 48 5.94 1.91 -8.81
CA ILE A 48 6.14 2.12 -10.25
C ILE A 48 7.65 2.25 -10.47
N PRO A 49 8.30 1.35 -11.23
CA PRO A 49 9.71 1.47 -11.52
C PRO A 49 9.94 2.72 -12.37
N VAL A 50 10.76 3.65 -11.88
CA VAL A 50 11.14 4.88 -12.57
C VAL A 50 12.65 5.00 -12.67
N GLY A 51 13.14 5.57 -13.78
CA GLY A 51 14.57 5.85 -13.95
C GLY A 51 15.03 6.96 -13.00
N VAL A 52 16.29 6.87 -12.55
CA VAL A 52 16.89 7.84 -11.60
C VAL A 52 16.90 9.27 -12.15
N SER A 53 16.87 9.46 -13.47
CA SER A 53 16.77 10.77 -14.13
C SER A 53 15.57 11.60 -13.68
N VAL A 54 14.46 10.96 -13.27
CA VAL A 54 13.26 11.62 -12.75
C VAL A 54 13.57 12.49 -11.54
N LEU A 55 14.56 12.14 -10.73
CA LEU A 55 14.96 12.95 -9.58
C LEU A 55 15.51 14.32 -10.01
N LYS A 56 16.28 14.37 -11.11
CA LYS A 56 16.77 15.64 -11.66
C LYS A 56 15.59 16.48 -12.17
N ASP A 57 14.67 15.86 -12.91
CA ASP A 57 13.52 16.57 -13.48
C ASP A 57 12.65 17.21 -12.37
N VAL A 58 12.38 16.48 -11.28
CA VAL A 58 11.55 16.94 -10.16
C VAL A 58 12.26 17.95 -9.27
N PHE A 59 13.48 17.66 -8.84
CA PHE A 59 14.16 18.42 -7.78
C PHE A 59 15.06 19.55 -8.30
N ILE A 60 15.52 19.49 -9.56
CA ILE A 60 16.39 20.51 -10.16
C ILE A 60 15.63 21.32 -11.20
N ASP A 61 14.99 20.65 -12.16
CA ASP A 61 14.39 21.31 -13.31
C ASP A 61 12.93 21.76 -13.06
N GLY A 62 12.33 21.33 -11.93
CA GLY A 62 10.96 21.68 -11.53
C GLY A 62 9.89 21.17 -12.50
N LYS A 63 10.21 20.19 -13.34
CA LYS A 63 9.30 19.62 -14.35
C LYS A 63 8.60 18.39 -13.77
N MET A 64 7.30 18.29 -14.02
CA MET A 64 6.58 17.07 -13.68
C MET A 64 7.05 15.95 -14.62
N PRO A 65 7.59 14.83 -14.09
CA PRO A 65 8.03 13.72 -14.92
C PRO A 65 6.82 13.09 -15.61
N PRO A 66 6.96 12.61 -16.86
CA PRO A 66 5.87 11.94 -17.55
C PRO A 66 5.42 10.73 -16.72
N ILE A 67 4.12 10.64 -16.44
CA ILE A 67 3.53 9.54 -15.68
C ILE A 67 3.88 8.24 -16.42
N PRO A 68 4.64 7.32 -15.80
CA PRO A 68 4.91 6.03 -16.41
C PRO A 68 3.55 5.33 -16.57
N LYS A 69 3.13 5.09 -17.80
CA LYS A 69 1.98 4.24 -18.07
C LYS A 69 2.36 2.86 -17.55
N GLU A 70 1.55 2.31 -16.64
CA GLU A 70 1.76 0.96 -16.12
C GLU A 70 1.97 0.03 -17.32
N ALA A 71 3.18 -0.53 -17.45
CA ALA A 71 3.45 -1.55 -18.43
C ALA A 71 2.62 -2.76 -18.03
N HIS A 72 1.43 -2.89 -18.61
CA HIS A 72 0.60 -4.07 -18.47
C HIS A 72 1.39 -5.27 -18.99
N GLY A 73 1.71 -6.18 -18.07
CA GLY A 73 2.26 -7.50 -18.31
C GLY A 73 1.56 -8.49 -17.39
#